data_AF-A0A7W0SA00-F1
#
_entry.id   AF-A0A7W0SA00-F1
#
_cell.length_a   1.000
_cell.length_b   1.000
_cell.length_c   1.000
_cell.angle_alpha   90.00
_cell.angle_beta   90.00
_cell.angle_gamma   90.00
#
_symmetry.space_group_name_H-M   'P 1'
#
loop_
_entity.id
_entity.type
_entity.pdbx_description
1 polymer ?
#
loop_
_entity_poly.entity_id
_entity_poly.type
_entity_poly.pdbx_seq_one_letter_code
_entity_poly.pdbx_strand_id
1 'polypeptide(L)'
;MEGFDVLTFDGDKAGKVVGKQGTYLVVEQGAIFKHRRALPEVFATVDEADHVVRTTLSRELLESAPKLDDDTVDQHATARHYGLAAGDDAPATLGYGDLAPNDPALSAEQQETRNGLESAAEQRARSRSNIGAGQGPNDRG
;
A
#
# COMPACT_ATOMS: atom_id res chain seq x y z
N MET A 1 4.78 -11.61 23.56
CA MET A 1 3.60 -11.41 22.70
C MET A 1 2.69 -12.62 22.66
N GLU A 2 3.20 -13.85 22.74
CA GLU A 2 2.33 -15.02 22.95
C GLU A 2 1.41 -14.80 24.17
N GLY A 3 0.14 -15.14 24.00
CA GLY A 3 -0.91 -14.89 24.98
C GLY A 3 -1.65 -13.57 24.82
N PHE A 4 -1.17 -12.63 24.00
CA PHE A 4 -1.79 -11.31 23.83
C PHE A 4 -3.13 -11.42 23.09
N ASP A 5 -4.09 -10.59 23.48
CA ASP A 5 -5.38 -10.53 22.81
C ASP A 5 -5.28 -9.69 21.54
N VAL A 6 -5.85 -10.18 20.44
CA VAL A 6 -5.89 -9.45 19.17
C VAL A 6 -7.20 -8.68 19.10
N LEU A 7 -7.12 -7.35 18.97
CA LEU A 7 -8.26 -6.44 18.84
C LEU A 7 -8.29 -5.85 17.44
N THR A 8 -9.45 -5.89 16.78
CA THR A 8 -9.68 -5.27 15.46
C THR A 8 -9.81 -3.75 15.57
N PHE A 9 -9.89 -3.09 14.42
CA PHE A 9 -9.90 -1.61 14.36
C PHE A 9 -11.10 -0.99 15.10
N ASP A 10 -12.21 -1.73 15.19
CA ASP A 10 -13.45 -1.40 15.90
C ASP A 10 -13.44 -1.84 17.38
N GLY A 11 -12.34 -2.43 17.86
CA GLY A 11 -12.16 -2.83 19.25
C GLY A 11 -12.67 -4.23 19.58
N ASP A 12 -13.20 -4.97 18.60
CA ASP A 12 -13.66 -6.34 18.80
C ASP A 12 -12.50 -7.31 18.99
N LYS A 13 -12.70 -8.31 19.85
CA LYS A 13 -11.70 -9.37 20.05
C LYS A 13 -11.73 -10.36 18.89
N ALA A 14 -10.66 -10.37 18.10
CA ALA A 14 -10.47 -11.30 16.99
C ALA A 14 -9.83 -12.64 17.40
N GLY A 15 -9.08 -12.70 18.50
CA GLY A 15 -8.41 -13.94 18.90
C GLY A 15 -7.28 -13.72 19.89
N LYS A 16 -6.35 -14.68 19.94
CA LYS A 16 -5.16 -14.64 20.79
C LYS A 16 -3.91 -15.02 20.00
N VAL A 17 -2.82 -14.30 20.21
CA VAL A 17 -1.52 -14.65 19.61
C VAL A 17 -0.98 -15.90 20.27
N VAL A 18 -0.70 -16.94 19.49
CA VAL A 18 -0.15 -18.22 19.95
C VAL A 18 1.27 -18.47 19.45
N GLY A 19 1.79 -17.61 18.58
CA GLY A 19 3.15 -17.69 18.08
C GLY A 19 3.46 -16.61 17.04
N LYS A 20 4.67 -16.67 16.50
CA LYS A 20 5.15 -15.83 15.41
C LYS A 20 5.94 -16.68 14.42
N GLN A 21 5.69 -16.50 13.13
CA GLN A 21 6.44 -17.16 12.06
C GLN A 21 6.79 -16.13 10.97
N GLY A 22 8.09 -15.81 10.84
CA GLY A 22 8.55 -14.78 9.92
C GLY A 22 7.93 -13.40 10.24
N THR A 23 7.27 -12.80 9.25
CA THR A 23 6.55 -11.52 9.35
C THR A 23 5.06 -11.67 9.67
N TYR A 24 4.65 -12.84 10.17
CA TYR A 24 3.27 -13.14 10.53
C TYR A 24 3.16 -13.53 12.00
N LEU A 25 2.13 -13.01 12.66
CA LEU A 25 1.67 -13.47 13.97
C LEU A 25 0.68 -14.61 13.76
N VAL A 26 0.82 -15.68 14.53
CA VAL A 26 -0.13 -16.80 14.51
C VAL A 26 -1.22 -16.50 15.52
N VAL A 27 -2.45 -16.32 15.04
CA VAL A 27 -3.62 -15.97 15.84
C VAL A 27 -4.56 -17.17 15.91
N GLU A 28 -4.87 -17.60 17.13
CA GLU A 28 -5.88 -18.61 17.40
C GLU A 28 -7.25 -17.96 17.58
N GLN A 29 -8.24 -18.47 16.85
CA GLN A 29 -9.62 -18.01 16.83
C GLN A 29 -10.60 -19.18 17.05
N GLY A 30 -11.78 -18.87 17.57
CA GLY A 30 -12.86 -19.85 17.79
C GLY A 30 -13.00 -20.29 19.24
N ALA A 31 -14.25 -20.49 19.67
CA ALA A 31 -14.59 -20.84 21.06
C ALA A 31 -14.59 -22.35 21.31
N ILE A 32 -15.07 -23.15 20.34
CA ILE A 32 -15.22 -24.61 20.45
C ILE A 32 -14.21 -25.32 19.56
N PHE A 33 -14.18 -24.97 18.27
CA PHE A 33 -13.16 -25.43 17.33
C PHE A 33 -12.17 -24.29 17.11
N LYS A 34 -10.95 -24.50 17.58
CA LYS A 34 -9.87 -23.54 17.46
C LYS A 34 -9.24 -23.66 16.07
N HIS A 35 -9.09 -22.53 15.40
CA HIS A 35 -8.39 -22.43 14.13
C HIS A 35 -7.26 -21.42 14.26
N ARG A 36 -6.11 -21.74 13.68
CA ARG A 36 -4.96 -20.83 13.64
C ARG A 36 -4.89 -20.18 12.27
N ARG A 37 -4.63 -18.87 12.28
CA ARG A 37 -4.54 -18.04 11.08
C ARG A 37 -3.37 -17.07 11.20
N ALA A 38 -2.78 -16.71 10.07
CA ALA A 38 -1.67 -15.79 10.01
C ALA A 38 -2.17 -14.34 9.92
N LEU A 39 -1.68 -13.47 10.81
CA LEU A 39 -1.89 -12.03 10.79
C LEU A 39 -0.58 -11.34 10.37
N PRO A 40 -0.53 -10.61 9.25
CA PRO A 40 0.67 -9.89 8.84
C PRO A 40 1.04 -8.79 9.85
N GLU A 41 2.31 -8.73 10.25
CA GLU A 41 2.78 -7.73 11.22
C GLU A 41 2.61 -6.29 10.75
N VAL A 42 2.62 -6.07 9.43
CA VAL A 42 2.39 -4.75 8.84
C VAL A 42 1.02 -4.15 9.20
N PHE A 43 0.05 -5.00 9.57
CA PHE A 43 -1.28 -4.58 10.02
C PHE A 43 -1.47 -4.69 11.53
N ALA A 44 -0.41 -4.94 12.29
CA ALA A 44 -0.47 -5.19 13.73
C ALA A 44 0.40 -4.18 14.49
N THR A 45 -0.18 -3.54 15.49
CA THR A 45 0.53 -2.70 16.47
C THR A 45 0.44 -3.34 17.84
N VAL A 46 1.57 -3.46 18.52
CA VAL A 46 1.67 -4.12 19.82
C VAL A 46 1.55 -3.07 20.91
N ASP A 47 0.65 -3.30 21.86
CA ASP A 47 0.59 -2.57 23.11
C ASP A 47 1.04 -3.50 24.23
N GLU A 48 2.27 -3.30 24.70
CA GLU A 48 2.86 -4.13 25.74
C GLU A 48 2.29 -3.84 27.13
N ALA A 49 1.78 -2.62 27.37
CA ALA A 49 1.24 -2.23 28.67
C ALA A 49 -0.11 -2.92 28.93
N ASP A 50 -0.95 -2.97 27.89
CA ASP A 50 -2.28 -3.58 27.96
C ASP A 50 -2.28 -5.06 27.56
N HIS A 51 -1.14 -5.61 27.13
CA HIS A 51 -1.00 -6.98 26.61
C HIS A 51 -1.94 -7.29 25.43
N VAL A 52 -2.11 -6.32 24.53
CA VAL A 52 -2.97 -6.44 23.34
C VAL A 52 -2.21 -6.17 22.04
N VAL A 53 -2.67 -6.79 20.96
CA VAL A 53 -2.25 -6.49 19.60
C VAL A 53 -3.44 -5.86 18.88
N ARG A 54 -3.31 -4.59 18.49
CA ARG A 54 -4.32 -3.87 17.73
C ARG A 54 -4.05 -4.07 16.25
N THR A 55 -5.07 -4.49 15.50
CA THR A 55 -4.97 -4.64 14.06
C THR A 55 -5.91 -3.70 13.32
N THR A 56 -5.49 -3.24 12.14
CA THR A 56 -6.32 -2.41 11.25
C THR A 56 -7.35 -3.24 10.46
N LEU A 57 -7.33 -4.57 10.61
CA LEU A 57 -8.19 -5.49 9.86
C LEU A 57 -9.51 -5.73 10.59
N SER A 58 -10.56 -5.98 9.82
CA SER A 58 -11.85 -6.42 10.35
C SER A 58 -11.79 -7.88 10.80
N ARG A 59 -12.69 -8.25 11.71
CA ARG A 59 -12.80 -9.63 12.19
C ARG A 59 -13.11 -10.62 11.06
N GLU A 60 -14.02 -10.25 10.17
CA GLU A 60 -14.42 -11.09 9.02
C GLU A 60 -13.25 -11.37 8.08
N LEU A 61 -12.37 -10.39 7.87
CA LEU A 61 -11.19 -10.56 7.02
C LEU A 61 -10.16 -11.51 7.66
N LEU A 62 -10.04 -11.50 8.98
CA LEU A 62 -9.21 -12.45 9.72
C LEU A 62 -9.82 -13.85 9.69
N GLU A 63 -11.13 -13.98 9.93
CA GLU A 63 -11.83 -15.26 9.94
C GLU A 63 -11.90 -15.93 8.54
N SER A 64 -11.81 -15.16 7.47
CA SER A 64 -11.78 -15.69 6.09
C SER A 64 -10.39 -16.06 5.58
N ALA A 65 -9.32 -15.75 6.34
CA ALA A 65 -7.95 -16.03 5.92
C ALA A 65 -7.69 -17.53 5.71
N PRO A 66 -6.59 -17.95 5.07
CA PRO A 66 -6.19 -19.35 5.05
C PRO A 66 -6.02 -19.90 6.48
N LYS A 67 -6.49 -21.13 6.72
CA LYS A 67 -6.18 -21.86 7.96
C LYS A 67 -4.75 -22.38 7.87
N LEU A 68 -4.04 -22.43 8.98
CA LEU A 68 -2.76 -23.13 9.04
C LEU A 68 -3.02 -24.64 9.14
N ASP A 69 -2.50 -25.39 8.19
CA ASP A 69 -2.35 -26.84 8.28
C ASP A 69 -0.96 -27.14 8.86
N ASP A 70 -0.88 -28.07 9.81
CA ASP A 70 0.37 -28.47 10.49
C ASP A 70 1.23 -27.30 11.03
N ASP A 71 0.57 -26.26 11.54
CA ASP A 71 1.20 -25.07 12.14
C ASP A 71 2.17 -24.30 11.23
N THR A 72 2.08 -24.49 9.92
CA THR A 72 2.92 -23.79 8.95
C THR A 72 2.12 -22.73 8.20
N VAL A 73 2.64 -21.50 8.19
CA VAL A 73 2.08 -20.39 7.40
C VAL A 73 2.46 -20.56 5.93
N ASP A 74 1.46 -20.78 5.08
CA ASP A 74 1.59 -20.55 3.64
C ASP A 74 1.68 -19.04 3.38
N GLN A 75 2.90 -18.54 3.22
CA GLN A 75 3.16 -17.12 3.06
C GLN A 75 2.53 -16.57 1.78
N HIS A 76 2.48 -17.36 0.71
CA HIS A 76 1.95 -16.92 -0.57
C HIS A 76 0.42 -16.81 -0.51
N ALA A 77 -0.26 -17.85 -0.03
CA ALA A 77 -1.72 -17.81 0.16
C ALA A 77 -2.14 -16.71 1.13
N THR A 78 -1.38 -16.52 2.22
CA THR A 78 -1.64 -15.46 3.20
C THR A 78 -1.43 -14.07 2.60
N ALA A 79 -0.31 -13.83 1.91
CA ALA A 79 -0.03 -12.55 1.27
C ALA A 79 -1.10 -12.19 0.25
N ARG A 80 -1.51 -13.15 -0.58
CA ARG A 80 -2.56 -12.96 -1.58
C ARG A 80 -3.92 -12.63 -0.95
N HIS A 81 -4.30 -13.31 0.13
CA HIS A 81 -5.54 -13.02 0.86
C HIS A 81 -5.60 -11.58 1.38
N TYR A 82 -4.48 -11.06 1.86
CA TYR A 82 -4.39 -9.69 2.40
C TYR A 82 -3.99 -8.63 1.36
N GLY A 83 -3.87 -8.98 0.08
CA GLY A 83 -3.46 -8.04 -0.98
C GLY A 83 -2.05 -7.49 -0.81
N LEU A 84 -1.15 -8.25 -0.19
CA LEU A 84 0.25 -7.88 -0.01
C LEU A 84 1.06 -8.18 -1.27
N ALA A 85 2.03 -7.32 -1.57
CA ALA A 85 2.89 -7.45 -2.76
C ALA A 85 3.64 -8.79 -2.87
N ALA A 86 3.83 -9.51 -1.76
CA ALA A 86 4.45 -10.83 -1.77
C ALA A 86 3.53 -11.96 -2.30
N GLY A 87 2.24 -11.67 -2.53
CA GLY A 87 1.25 -12.64 -2.99
C GLY A 87 0.99 -12.66 -4.49
N ASP A 88 1.60 -11.73 -5.24
CA ASP A 88 1.53 -11.64 -6.69
C ASP A 88 2.94 -11.47 -7.27
N ASP A 89 3.16 -11.97 -8.48
CA ASP A 89 4.38 -11.67 -9.22
C ASP A 89 4.44 -10.17 -9.54
N ALA A 90 5.66 -9.60 -9.45
CA ALA A 90 5.86 -8.23 -9.87
C ALA A 90 5.37 -8.05 -11.31
N PRO A 91 4.62 -6.97 -11.61
CA PRO A 91 4.16 -6.73 -12.97
C PRO A 91 5.36 -6.68 -13.92
N ALA A 92 5.20 -7.24 -15.11
CA ALA A 92 6.27 -7.32 -16.11
C ALA A 92 6.87 -5.94 -16.46
N THR A 93 6.12 -4.86 -16.20
CA THR A 93 6.57 -3.49 -16.33
C THR A 93 6.66 -2.85 -14.94
N LEU A 94 7.84 -2.30 -14.59
CA LEU A 94 8.05 -1.54 -13.33
C LEU A 94 7.43 -0.12 -13.42
N GLY A 95 6.29 0.03 -14.10
CA GLY A 95 5.74 1.34 -14.47
C GLY A 95 6.39 1.98 -15.71
N TYR A 96 7.37 1.32 -16.35
CA TYR A 96 8.00 1.75 -17.61
C TYR A 96 7.30 1.15 -18.84
N GLY A 97 5.98 1.04 -18.83
CA GLY A 97 5.23 0.67 -20.03
C GLY A 97 5.24 1.81 -21.05
N ASP A 98 5.20 1.48 -22.34
CA ASP A 98 4.92 2.49 -23.36
C ASP A 98 3.51 3.04 -23.15
N LEU A 99 3.40 4.37 -23.02
CA LEU A 99 2.11 5.03 -22.90
C LEU A 99 1.38 4.95 -24.24
N ALA A 100 0.15 4.45 -24.22
CA ALA A 100 -0.70 4.46 -25.40
C ALA A 100 -0.97 5.90 -25.86
N PRO A 101 -1.30 6.13 -27.15
CA PRO A 101 -1.59 7.48 -27.65
C PRO A 101 -2.71 8.21 -26.89
N ASN A 102 -3.68 7.51 -26.31
CA ASN A 102 -4.76 8.11 -25.53
C ASN A 102 -4.66 7.77 -24.04
N ASP A 103 -3.45 7.46 -23.56
CA ASP A 103 -3.25 7.12 -22.16
C ASP A 103 -3.52 8.34 -21.26
N PRO A 104 -4.37 8.22 -20.24
CA PRO A 104 -4.64 9.31 -19.30
C PRO A 104 -3.42 9.74 -18.49
N ALA A 105 -2.35 8.94 -18.44
CA ALA A 105 -1.08 9.31 -17.84
C ALA A 105 -0.23 10.25 -18.71
N LEU A 106 -0.65 10.55 -19.96
CA LEU A 106 0.00 11.57 -20.79
C LEU A 106 -0.25 12.96 -20.20
N SER A 107 0.82 13.73 -20.04
CA SER A 107 0.73 15.12 -19.57
C SER A 107 0.17 16.03 -20.66
N ALA A 108 -0.48 17.13 -20.27
CA ALA A 108 -1.01 18.14 -21.19
C ALA A 108 0.07 18.68 -22.14
N GLU A 109 1.28 18.97 -21.63
CA GLU A 109 2.41 19.46 -22.43
C GLU A 109 2.83 18.44 -23.51
N GLN A 110 2.78 17.13 -23.21
CA GLN A 110 3.11 16.07 -24.17
C GLN A 110 2.02 15.93 -25.26
N GLN A 111 0.75 16.15 -24.89
CA GLN A 111 -0.36 16.17 -25.83
C GLN A 111 -0.30 17.40 -26.74
N GLU A 112 0.07 18.56 -26.21
CA GLU A 112 0.29 19.79 -26.97
C GLU A 112 1.34 19.58 -28.05
N THR A 113 2.54 19.12 -27.68
CA THR A 113 3.63 18.86 -28.64
C THR A 113 3.22 17.86 -29.71
N ARG A 114 2.50 16.78 -29.35
CA ARG A 114 2.03 15.78 -30.31
C ARG A 114 1.03 16.34 -31.31
N ASN A 115 0.16 17.23 -30.86
CA ASN A 115 -0.85 17.88 -31.70
C ASN A 115 -0.26 19.03 -32.54
N GLY A 116 1.07 19.22 -32.53
CA GLY A 116 1.75 20.31 -33.21
C GLY A 116 1.51 21.68 -32.56
N LEU A 117 1.03 21.68 -31.31
CA LEU A 117 0.85 22.89 -30.51
C LEU A 117 2.13 23.17 -29.72
N GLU A 118 2.45 24.45 -29.57
CA GLU A 118 3.54 24.88 -28.71
C GLU A 118 3.21 24.58 -27.25
N SER A 119 4.10 23.86 -26.57
CA SER A 119 3.89 23.46 -25.18
C SER A 119 3.94 24.66 -24.23
N ALA A 120 3.23 24.57 -23.10
CA ALA A 120 3.31 25.61 -22.07
C ALA A 120 4.76 25.87 -21.58
N ALA A 121 5.62 24.83 -21.56
CA ALA A 121 7.04 24.96 -21.27
C ALA A 121 7.80 25.81 -22.30
N GLU A 122 7.54 25.62 -23.58
CA GLU A 122 8.11 26.44 -24.66
C GLU A 122 7.61 27.88 -24.62
N GLN A 123 6.32 28.10 -24.34
CA GLN A 123 5.77 29.44 -24.17
C GLN A 123 6.43 30.19 -23.01
N ARG A 124 6.65 29.51 -21.87
CA ARG A 124 7.38 30.07 -20.72
C ARG A 124 8.84 30.35 -21.07
N ALA A 125 9.51 29.45 -21.77
CA ALA A 125 10.90 29.64 -22.21
C ALA A 125 11.04 30.82 -23.18
N ARG A 126 10.12 30.94 -24.14
CA ARG A 126 10.06 32.07 -25.09
C ARG A 126 9.78 33.38 -24.39
N SER A 127 8.84 33.39 -23.45
CA SER A 127 8.54 34.59 -22.65
C SER A 127 9.75 35.03 -21.85
N ARG A 128 10.53 34.08 -21.29
CA ARG A 128 11.80 34.35 -20.61
C ARG A 128 12.90 34.83 -21.55
N SER A 129 13.00 34.31 -22.78
CA SER A 129 14.01 34.76 -23.75
C SER A 129 13.68 36.12 -24.37
N ASN A 130 12.40 36.49 -24.42
CA ASN A 130 11.95 37.79 -24.93
C ASN A 130 12.08 38.93 -23.90
N ILE A 131 12.37 38.62 -22.63
CA ILE A 131 12.74 39.61 -21.63
C ILE A 131 14.25 39.82 -21.73
N GLY A 132 14.66 40.85 -22.48
CA GLY A 132 16.04 41.34 -22.46
C GLY A 132 16.44 41.81 -21.06
N ALA A 133 17.72 41.69 -20.70
CA ALA A 133 18.24 42.20 -19.43
C ALA A 133 17.89 43.69 -19.27
N GLY A 134 17.11 44.03 -18.22
CA GLY A 134 16.70 45.40 -17.89
C GLY A 134 15.28 45.80 -18.30
N GLN A 135 14.38 44.86 -18.60
CA GLN A 135 12.98 45.13 -18.95
C GLN A 135 11.98 44.46 -18.00
N GLY A 136 12.34 44.31 -16.72
CA GLY A 136 11.41 43.88 -15.68
C GLY A 136 10.43 44.99 -15.28
N PRO A 137 9.23 44.64 -14.75
CA PRO A 137 8.23 45.62 -14.31
C PRO A 137 8.70 46.51 -13.13
N ASN A 138 9.88 46.26 -12.55
CA ASN A 138 10.50 47.05 -11.49
C ASN A 138 11.74 47.86 -11.96
N ASP A 139 12.07 47.88 -13.26
CA ASP A 139 13.31 48.49 -13.77
C ASP A 139 13.17 49.96 -14.23
N ARG A 140 12.05 50.65 -13.95
CA ARG A 140 11.94 52.11 -14.13
C ARG A 140 12.04 52.83 -12.79
N GLY A 141 13.25 53.24 -12.44
CA GLY A 141 13.50 54.37 -11.52
C GLY A 141 13.31 55.69 -12.25
#